data_AF-A0A7V9UEX7-F1
#
_entry.id   AF-A0A7V9UEX7-F1
#
_cell.length_a   1.000
_cell.length_b   1.000
_cell.length_c   1.000
_cell.angle_alpha   90.00
_cell.angle_beta   90.00
_cell.angle_gamma   90.00
#
_symmetry.space_group_name_H-M   'P 1'
#
loop_
_entity.id
_entity.type
_entity.pdbx_description
1 polymer ?
#
loop_
_entity_poly.entity_id
_entity_poly.type
_entity_poly.pdbx_seq_one_letter_code
_entity_poly.pdbx_strand_id
1 'polypeptide(L)' 'MFKPNIDNSGRILRLVIAIILLIYAIGYGSWLALLASAFVFFEALRGWCVFYQLMGKNSCPIDPNHRD' A
#
# COMPACT_ATOMS: atom_id res chain seq x y z
N MET A 1 15.88 9.32 1.62
CA MET A 1 16.04 7.88 1.29
C MET A 1 14.78 7.17 1.77
N PHE A 2 13.81 6.94 0.88
CA PHE A 2 12.56 6.24 1.26
C PHE A 2 12.88 4.75 1.37
N LYS A 3 13.27 4.30 2.58
CA LYS A 3 13.53 2.89 2.86
C LYS A 3 12.15 2.18 2.85
N PRO A 4 11.93 1.17 1.99
CA PRO A 4 10.64 0.50 1.88
C PRO A 4 10.30 -0.14 3.23
N ASN A 5 9.14 0.20 3.79
CA ASN A 5 8.75 -0.13 5.16
C ASN A 5 7.66 -1.21 5.25
N ILE A 6 7.42 -1.90 4.12
CA ILE A 6 6.32 -2.83 3.96
C ILE A 6 6.84 -4.15 3.39
N ASP A 7 6.43 -5.25 4.00
CA ASP A 7 6.68 -6.58 3.46
C ASP A 7 5.99 -6.72 2.09
N ASN A 8 6.57 -7.52 1.18
CA ASN A 8 6.02 -7.76 -0.16
C ASN A 8 4.57 -8.25 -0.10
N SER A 9 4.20 -9.01 0.94
CA SER A 9 2.82 -9.47 1.16
C SER A 9 1.85 -8.31 1.41
N GLY A 10 2.25 -7.30 2.21
CA GLY A 10 1.44 -6.12 2.49
C GLY A 10 1.28 -5.17 1.29
N ARG A 11 2.24 -5.22 0.36
CA ARG A 11 2.20 -4.52 -0.92
C ARG A 11 1.22 -5.19 -1.90
N ILE A 12 1.26 -6.53 -2.00
CA ILE A 12 0.37 -7.31 -2.85
C ILE A 12 -1.09 -7.15 -2.40
N LEU A 13 -1.37 -7.24 -1.09
CA LEU A 13 -2.72 -7.04 -0.57
C LEU A 13 -3.31 -5.67 -0.96
N ARG A 14 -2.51 -4.59 -0.85
CA ARG A 14 -2.95 -3.24 -1.26
C ARG A 14 -3.18 -3.14 -2.77
N LEU A 15 -2.34 -3.78 -3.57
CA LEU A 15 -2.53 -3.86 -5.02
C LEU A 15 -3.87 -4.53 -5.37
N VAL A 16 -4.20 -5.64 -4.70
CA VAL A 16 -5.48 -6.34 -4.87
C VAL A 16 -6.64 -5.45 -4.47
N ILE A 17 -6.57 -4.78 -3.33
CA ILE A 17 -7.61 -3.84 -2.86
C ILE A 17 -7.79 -2.68 -3.86
N ALA A 18 -6.71 -2.10 -4.37
CA ALA A 18 -6.76 -1.04 -5.37
C ALA A 18 -7.47 -1.50 -6.66
N ILE A 19 -7.17 -2.71 -7.14
CA ILE A 19 -7.83 -3.28 -8.33
C ILE A 19 -9.33 -3.47 -8.10
N ILE A 20 -9.73 -4.00 -6.93
CA ILE A 20 -11.15 -4.18 -6.59
C ILE A 20 -11.87 -2.82 -6.55
N LEU A 21 -11.26 -1.82 -5.91
CA LEU A 21 -11.80 -0.45 -5.87
C LEU A 21 -11.89 0.18 -7.25
N LEU A 22 -10.92 -0.08 -8.15
CA LEU A 22 -10.94 0.42 -9.51
C LEU A 22 -12.12 -0.16 -10.32
N ILE A 23 -12.33 -1.48 -10.24
CA ILE A 23 -13.44 -2.15 -10.92
C ILE A 23 -14.77 -1.59 -10.39
N TYR A 24 -14.89 -1.42 -9.08
CA TYR A 24 -16.06 -0.82 -8.46
C TYR A 24 -16.27 0.64 -8.92
N ALA A 25 -15.21 1.45 -8.94
CA ALA A 25 -15.27 2.84 -9.35
C ALA A 25 -15.76 3.00 -10.80
N ILE A 26 -15.26 2.16 -11.70
CA ILE A 26 -15.67 2.16 -13.11
C ILE A 26 -17.11 1.66 -13.25
N GLY A 27 -17.48 0.57 -12.56
CA GLY A 27 -18.83 0.00 -12.63
C GLY A 27 -19.94 0.91 -12.11
N TYR A 28 -19.66 1.69 -11.06
CA TYR A 28 -20.63 2.60 -10.44
C TYR A 28 -20.42 4.08 -10.84
N GLY A 29 -19.47 4.39 -11.73
CA GLY A 29 -19.16 5.76 -12.14
C GLY A 29 -18.75 6.69 -10.99
N SER A 30 -18.24 6.13 -9.89
CA SER A 30 -17.97 6.88 -8.66
C SER A 30 -16.57 7.48 -8.68
N TRP A 31 -16.50 8.79 -8.91
CA TRP A 31 -15.23 9.54 -8.90
C TRP A 31 -14.47 9.39 -7.58
N LEU A 32 -15.18 9.35 -6.44
CA LEU A 32 -14.58 9.21 -5.12
C LEU A 32 -13.87 7.85 -4.96
N ALA A 33 -14.49 6.78 -5.45
CA ALA A 33 -13.91 5.44 -5.46
C ALA A 33 -12.70 5.36 -6.40
N LEU A 34 -12.72 6.10 -7.52
CA LEU A 34 -11.59 6.19 -8.44
C LEU A 34 -10.38 6.87 -7.78
N LEU A 35 -10.63 7.95 -7.03
CA LEU A 35 -9.59 8.67 -6.30
C LEU A 35 -9.02 7.82 -5.14
N ALA A 36 -9.87 7.09 -4.42
CA ALA A 36 -9.45 6.14 -3.40
C ALA A 36 -8.62 4.98 -3.99
N SER A 37 -9.04 4.42 -5.12
CA SER A 37 -8.28 3.42 -5.87
C SER A 37 -6.89 3.93 -6.26
N ALA A 38 -6.82 5.12 -6.86
CA ALA A 38 -5.56 5.73 -7.29
C ALA A 38 -4.61 5.96 -6.09
N PHE A 39 -5.14 6.39 -4.95
CA PHE A 39 -4.38 6.58 -3.73
C PHE A 39 -3.79 5.26 -3.20
N VAL A 40 -4.61 4.22 -3.06
CA VAL A 40 -4.16 2.90 -2.57
C VAL A 40 -3.16 2.27 -3.55
N PHE A 41 -3.35 2.47 -4.85
CA PHE A 41 -2.42 2.01 -5.88
C PHE A 41 -1.05 2.71 -5.76
N PHE A 42 -1.06 4.02 -5.51
CA PHE A 42 0.16 4.79 -5.27
C PHE A 42 0.90 4.32 -4.01
N GLU A 43 0.19 4.06 -2.91
CA GLU A 43 0.77 3.48 -1.69
C GLU A 43 1.38 2.09 -1.95
N ALA A 44 0.71 1.26 -2.75
CA ALA A 44 1.24 -0.04 -3.16
C ALA A 44 2.50 0.10 -4.03
N LEU A 45 2.53 1.02 -4.99
CA LEU A 45 3.70 1.25 -5.84
C LEU A 45 4.91 1.75 -5.05
N ARG A 46 4.71 2.72 -4.15
CA ARG A 46 5.80 3.31 -3.36
C ARG A 46 6.30 2.38 -2.26
N GLY A 47 5.57 1.31 -1.93
CA GLY A 47 5.92 0.43 -0.80
C GLY A 47 5.93 1.18 0.54
N TRP A 48 5.18 2.28 0.58
CA TRP A 48 5.12 3.22 1.69
C TRP A 48 3.66 3.53 1.96
N CYS A 49 3.20 3.14 3.15
CA CYS A 49 1.85 3.42 3.59
C CYS A 49 1.90 4.51 4.65
N VAL A 50 1.18 5.60 4.40
CA VAL A 50 1.10 6.74 5.32
C VAL A 50 0.57 6.28 6.68
N PHE A 51 -0.37 5.34 6.68
CA PHE A 51 -0.97 4.80 7.90
C PHE A 51 0.03 4.04 8.77
N TYR A 52 0.90 3.23 8.19
CA TYR A 52 1.95 2.53 8.95
C TYR A 52 2.98 3.50 9.52
N GLN A 53 3.29 4.58 8.80
CA GLN A 53 4.17 5.64 9.30
C GLN A 53 3.53 6.41 10.47
N LEU A 54 2.24 6.75 10.37
CA LEU A 54 1.51 7.41 11.46
C LEU A 54 1.37 6.52 12.70
N MET A 55 1.24 5.20 12.49
CA MET A 55 1.10 4.24 13.58
C MET A 55 2.45 3.75 14.14
N GLY A 56 3.58 4.27 13.64
CA GLY A 56 4.93 3.89 14.06
C GLY A 56 5.27 2.41 13.85
N LYS A 57 4.55 1.71 12.97
CA LYS A 57 4.76 0.28 12.70
C LYS A 57 5.53 0.11 11.41
N ASN A 58 6.65 -0.61 11.51
CA ASN A 58 7.50 -0.99 10.40
C ASN A 58 7.30 -2.48 10.15
N SER A 59 6.70 -2.83 9.01
CA SER A 59 6.49 -4.24 8.63
C SER A 59 7.67 -4.82 7.85
N CYS A 60 8.83 -4.15 7.86
CA CYS A 60 10.07 -4.75 7.42
C CYS A 60 10.33 -6.00 8.26
N PRO A 61 10.49 -7.19 7.66
CA PRO A 61 11.23 -8.24 8.33
C PRO A 61 12.64 -7.71 8.56
N ILE A 62 13.00 -7.51 9.83
CA ILE A 62 14.41 -7.36 10.20
C ILE A 62 14.99 -8.73 9.88
N ASP A 63 15.85 -8.80 8.87
CA ASP A 63 16.61 -10.01 8.62
C ASP A 63 17.38 -10.33 9.92
N PRO A 64 17.14 -11.49 10.57
CA PRO A 64 17.77 -11.80 11.85
C PRO A 64 19.30 -11.98 11.72
N ASN A 65 19.86 -11.94 10.50
CA ASN A 65 21.29 -11.97 10.19
C ASN A 65 21.86 -10.60 9.76
N HIS A 66 21.13 -9.50 9.97
CA HIS A 66 21.67 -8.14 9.83
C HIS A 66 22.05 -7.62 11.23
N ARG A 67 23.30 -7.91 11.64
CA ARG A 67 23.90 -7.31 12.85
C ARG A 67 24.64 -6.04 12.47
N ASP A 68 23.95 -4.91 12.50
CA ASP A 68 24.56 -3.59 12.57
C ASP A 68 23.67 -2.60 13.33
#